data_AF-A0AAU8PQZ2-F1
#
_entry.id   AF-A0AAU8PQZ2-F1
#
_cell.length_a   1.000
_cell.length_b   1.000
_cell.length_c   1.000
_cell.angle_alpha   90.00
_cell.angle_beta   90.00
_cell.angle_gamma   90.00
#
_symmetry.space_group_name_H-M   'P 1'
#
loop_
_entity.id
_entity.type
_entity.pdbx_description
1 polymer ?
#
loop_
_entity_poly.entity_id
_entity_poly.type
_entity_poly.pdbx_seq_one_letter_code
_entity_poly.pdbx_strand_id
1 'polypeptide(L)'
;MAQCVERHGNDMLRYKGVLAIADQPCRLVVQGIHRVVGFDYGSPWPPDAPRRSQLVIIGRHLPIATLRAEFNAAQGGEGAA
;
A
#
# COMPACT_ATOMS: atom_id res chain seq x y z
N MET A 1 6.01 -2.46 3.01
CA MET A 1 4.92 -2.27 3.99
C MET A 1 5.28 -2.81 5.37
N ALA A 2 5.73 -4.06 5.51
CA ALA A 2 6.12 -4.65 6.81
C ALA A 2 7.07 -3.75 7.63
N GLN A 3 8.14 -3.24 7.00
CA GLN A 3 9.10 -2.33 7.64
C GLN A 3 8.47 -1.02 8.15
N CYS A 4 7.49 -0.45 7.42
CA CYS A 4 6.80 0.76 7.84
C CYS A 4 5.96 0.50 9.11
N VAL A 5 5.27 -0.64 9.16
CA VAL A 5 4.48 -1.07 10.31
C VAL A 5 5.37 -1.35 11.53
N GLU A 6 6.53 -1.94 11.33
CA GLU A 6 7.51 -2.18 12.40
C GLU A 6 8.00 -0.86 13.04
N ARG A 7 8.38 0.11 12.20
CA ARG A 7 8.92 1.40 12.63
C ARG A 7 7.86 2.36 13.20
N HIS A 8 6.69 2.42 12.57
CA HIS A 8 5.68 3.45 12.82
C HIS A 8 4.35 2.92 13.35
N GLY A 9 4.21 1.61 13.55
CA GLY A 9 2.93 0.98 13.87
C GLY A 9 2.24 1.51 15.13
N ASN A 10 2.96 2.05 16.12
CA ASN A 10 2.31 2.66 17.28
C ASN A 10 1.52 3.93 16.93
N ASP A 11 2.00 4.67 15.94
CA ASP A 11 1.46 5.96 15.53
C ASP A 11 0.58 5.87 14.27
N MET A 12 0.53 4.70 13.63
CA MET A 12 -0.38 4.38 12.52
C MET A 12 -1.73 3.89 13.04
N LEU A 13 -2.70 4.79 13.24
CA LEU A 13 -4.02 4.46 13.78
C LEU A 13 -4.82 3.52 12.86
N ARG A 14 -4.83 3.80 11.56
CA ARG A 14 -5.49 2.96 10.56
C ARG A 14 -4.87 3.18 9.20
N TYR A 15 -4.82 2.14 8.40
CA TYR A 15 -4.43 2.26 7.00
C TYR A 15 -5.21 1.29 6.15
N LYS A 16 -5.49 1.72 4.92
CA LYS A 16 -6.18 0.94 3.91
C LYS A 16 -5.67 1.32 2.53
N GLY A 17 -5.49 0.34 1.66
CA GLY A 17 -5.03 0.58 0.32
C GLY A 17 -5.41 -0.54 -0.64
N VAL A 18 -5.25 -0.24 -1.91
CA VAL A 18 -5.28 -1.19 -3.01
C VAL A 18 -3.95 -1.06 -3.74
N LEU A 19 -3.25 -2.17 -3.95
CA LEU A 19 -1.98 -2.21 -4.66
C LEU A 19 -2.18 -2.94 -6.00
N ALA A 20 -1.64 -2.34 -7.05
CA ALA A 20 -1.43 -3.02 -8.32
C ALA A 20 -0.10 -3.78 -8.22
N ILE A 21 -0.18 -5.10 -8.36
CA ILE A 21 0.97 -6.00 -8.33
C ILE A 21 1.25 -6.46 -9.76
N ALA A 22 2.52 -6.47 -10.16
CA ALA A 22 2.95 -6.98 -11.45
C ALA A 22 2.46 -8.42 -11.65
N ASP A 23 2.02 -8.74 -12.86
CA ASP A 23 1.50 -10.06 -13.24
C ASP A 23 0.34 -10.59 -12.39
N GLN A 24 -0.37 -9.72 -11.66
CA GLN A 24 -1.58 -10.07 -10.95
C GLN A 24 -2.83 -9.38 -11.50
N PRO A 25 -3.85 -10.15 -11.95
CA PRO A 25 -5.10 -9.59 -12.43
C PRO A 25 -5.99 -9.09 -11.28
N CYS A 26 -5.74 -9.52 -10.05
CA CYS A 26 -6.51 -9.15 -8.87
C CYS A 26 -5.92 -7.96 -8.13
N ARG A 27 -6.79 -7.17 -7.49
CA ARG A 27 -6.40 -6.07 -6.62
C ARG A 27 -5.88 -6.62 -5.30
N LEU A 28 -4.65 -6.29 -4.91
CA LEU A 28 -4.17 -6.62 -3.57
C LEU A 28 -4.70 -5.56 -2.58
N VAL A 29 -5.62 -5.96 -1.71
CA VAL A 29 -6.17 -5.10 -0.67
C VAL A 29 -5.25 -5.16 0.55
N VAL A 30 -4.87 -3.98 1.04
CA VAL A 30 -4.11 -3.80 2.27
C VAL A 30 -5.00 -3.15 3.31
N GLN A 31 -4.97 -3.67 4.53
CA GLN A 31 -5.64 -3.04 5.66
C GLN A 31 -4.89 -3.31 6.95
N GLY A 32 -4.92 -2.35 7.87
CA GLY A 32 -4.33 -2.55 9.18
C GLY A 32 -4.65 -1.48 10.19
N ILE A 33 -4.37 -1.82 11.45
CA ILE A 33 -4.60 -1.02 12.65
C ILE A 33 -3.36 -1.20 13.51
N HIS A 34 -2.73 -0.09 13.87
CA HIS A 34 -1.45 -0.09 14.58
C HIS A 34 -0.42 -1.03 13.92
N ARG A 35 0.03 -2.04 14.67
CA ARG A 35 1.04 -3.03 14.25
C ARG A 35 0.47 -4.22 13.51
N VAL A 36 -0.85 -4.32 13.38
CA VAL A 36 -1.50 -5.44 12.71
C VAL A 36 -1.79 -5.05 11.27
N VAL A 37 -1.22 -5.81 10.34
CA VAL A 37 -1.41 -5.65 8.90
C VAL A 37 -1.93 -6.94 8.27
N GLY A 38 -2.89 -6.81 7.36
CA GLY A 38 -3.40 -7.89 6.53
C GLY A 38 -3.34 -7.54 5.06
N PHE A 39 -3.14 -8.57 4.25
CA PHE A 39 -3.11 -8.53 2.79
C PHE A 39 -4.06 -9.59 2.27
N ASP A 40 -4.92 -9.23 1.32
CA ASP A 40 -5.83 -10.17 0.69
C ASP A 40 -6.06 -9.80 -0.78
N TYR A 41 -6.21 -10.80 -1.65
CA TYR A 41 -6.57 -10.56 -3.04
C TYR A 41 -8.08 -10.34 -3.14
N GLY A 42 -8.46 -9.12 -3.49
CA GLY A 42 -9.85 -8.77 -3.79
C GLY A 42 -10.25 -9.13 -5.21
N SER A 43 -11.29 -8.48 -5.71
CA SER A 43 -11.77 -8.72 -7.08
C SER A 43 -10.74 -8.29 -8.15
N PRO A 44 -10.85 -8.88 -9.36
CA PRO A 44 -10.08 -8.47 -10.53
C PRO A 44 -10.15 -6.96 -10.80
N TRP A 45 -9.11 -6.45 -11.46
CA TRP A 45 -9.15 -5.12 -12.06
C TRP A 45 -10.22 -5.07 -13.16
N PRO A 46 -11.09 -4.04 -13.20
CA PRO A 46 -11.96 -3.81 -14.35
C PRO A 46 -11.13 -3.62 -15.62
N PRO A 47 -11.62 -4.06 -16.80
CA PRO A 47 -10.85 -4.01 -18.05
C PRO A 47 -10.43 -2.60 -18.45
N ASP A 48 -11.27 -1.59 -18.16
CA ASP A 48 -11.02 -0.19 -18.53
C ASP A 48 -10.46 0.66 -17.36
N ALA A 49 -10.18 0.05 -16.21
CA ALA A 49 -9.67 0.79 -15.05
C ALA A 49 -8.14 0.85 -15.06
N PRO A 50 -7.55 2.04 -14.83
CA PRO A 50 -6.10 2.13 -14.71
C PRO A 50 -5.64 1.39 -13.45
N ARG A 51 -4.71 0.45 -13.62
CA ARG A 51 -4.08 -0.27 -12.50
C ARG A 51 -3.19 0.69 -11.73
N ARG A 52 -3.72 1.26 -10.64
CA ARG A 52 -2.99 2.22 -9.78
C ARG A 52 -3.01 1.78 -8.33
N SER A 53 -1.85 1.82 -7.72
CA SER A 53 -1.72 1.63 -6.27
C SER A 53 -2.14 2.91 -5.53
N GLN A 54 -2.98 2.76 -4.52
CA GLN A 54 -3.42 3.84 -3.64
C GLN A 54 -3.39 3.34 -2.19
N LEU A 55 -2.81 4.15 -1.31
CA LEU A 55 -2.69 3.83 0.11
C LEU A 55 -3.03 5.07 0.94
N VAL A 56 -3.96 4.91 1.88
CA VAL A 56 -4.30 5.92 2.88
C VAL A 56 -3.79 5.46 4.23
N ILE A 57 -3.05 6.32 4.91
CA ILE A 57 -2.56 6.10 6.28
C ILE A 57 -3.09 7.24 7.13
N ILE A 58 -3.76 6.88 8.22
CA ILE A 58 -4.24 7.78 9.27
C ILE A 58 -3.35 7.54 10.48
N GLY A 59 -2.66 8.58 10.92
CA GLY A 59 -1.74 8.48 12.04
C GLY A 59 -1.31 9.83 12.57
N ARG A 60 -0.42 9.80 13.56
CA ARG A 60 0.13 10.98 14.22
C ARG A 60 1.66 10.95 14.17
N HIS A 61 2.32 12.11 14.14
CA HIS A 61 3.80 12.18 14.10
C HIS A 61 4.48 11.34 13.00
N LEU A 62 3.77 11.05 11.90
CA LEU A 62 4.31 10.25 10.82
C LEU A 62 5.24 11.08 9.90
N PRO A 63 6.37 10.54 9.44
CA PRO A 63 7.26 11.24 8.50
C PRO A 63 6.68 11.19 7.08
N ILE A 64 5.68 12.04 6.81
CA ILE A 64 4.87 12.00 5.56
C ILE A 64 5.73 12.05 4.29
N ALA A 65 6.75 12.91 4.25
CA ALA A 65 7.63 13.05 3.09
C ALA A 65 8.39 11.75 2.79
N THR A 66 8.98 11.13 3.82
CA THR A 66 9.69 9.84 3.72
C THR A 66 8.74 8.73 3.28
N LEU A 67 7.56 8.62 3.92
CA LEU A 67 6.58 7.59 3.57
C LEU A 67 6.10 7.71 2.13
N ARG A 68 5.90 8.94 1.63
CA ARG A 68 5.55 9.17 0.22
C ARG A 68 6.70 8.79 -0.71
N ALA A 69 7.93 9.16 -0.36
CA ALA A 69 9.11 8.82 -1.17
C ALA A 69 9.31 7.30 -1.24
N GLU A 70 9.21 6.59 -0.12
CA GLU A 70 9.29 5.13 -0.05
C GLU A 70 8.17 4.46 -0.88
N PHE A 71 6.94 4.96 -0.79
CA PHE A 71 5.83 4.46 -1.61
C PHE A 71 6.09 4.65 -3.10
N ASN A 72 6.48 5.86 -3.51
CA ASN A 72 6.75 6.17 -4.93
C ASN A 72 7.93 5.35 -5.47
N ALA A 73 9.00 5.17 -4.68
CA ALA A 73 10.14 4.34 -5.06
C ALA A 73 9.73 2.87 -5.28
N ALA A 74 8.83 2.34 -4.45
CA ALA A 74 8.30 1.00 -4.59
C ALA A 74 7.38 0.83 -5.82
N GLN A 75 6.84 1.91 -6.39
CA GLN A 75 6.06 1.86 -7.64
C GLN A 75 6.94 1.76 -8.89
N GLY A 76 8.24 2.06 -8.80
CA GLY A 76 9.18 2.06 -9.93
C GLY A 76 9.81 0.70 -10.26
N GLY A 77 9.44 -0.36 -9.55
CA GLY A 77 9.92 -1.72 -9.79
C GLY A 77 8.94 -2.54 -10.63
N GLU A 78 9.40 -2.98 -11.80
CA GLU A 78 8.82 -4.01 -12.69
C GLU A 78 7.49 -3.69 -13.37
N GLY A 79 7.62 -3.14 -14.59
CA GLY A 79 6.53 -2.97 -15.56
C GLY A 79 6.87 -2.11 -16.78
N ALA A 80 8.16 -1.97 -17.11
CA ALA A 80 8.63 -1.29 -18.33
C ALA A 80 9.45 -2.27 -19.16
N ALA A 81 8.77 -3.19 -19.84
CA ALA A 81 9.24 -3.95 -20.99
C ALA A 81 8.03 -4.27 -21.86
#